data_AF-A0A8J7DHV7-F1
#
_entry.id   AF-A0A8J7DHV7-F1
#
_cell.length_a   1.000
_cell.length_b   1.000
_cell.length_c   1.000
_cell.angle_alpha   90.00
_cell.angle_beta   90.00
_cell.angle_gamma   90.00
#
_symmetry.space_group_name_H-M   'P 1'
#
loop_
_entity.id
_entity.type
_entity.pdbx_description
1 polymer ?
#
loop_
_entity_poly.entity_id
_entity_poly.type
_entity_poly.pdbx_seq_one_letter_code
_entity_poly.pdbx_strand_id
1 'polypeptide(L)'
;MPKKTVSLIIDSGNDYLIGLKENQPTLYKMAQTESQQDTPLSSATTVENVHSRLVQRECKVFAAPEPLQKKWSGLKTFVIVERQGERNGQPFSERQFYICSQYLEAQQLLADIQGHWGIENRLHWVRDVTFKEDFPSRRGGNAPVNWSILHNFFITIARQLRFRTIPQAQRALSNQLHKVFSFFV
;
A
#
# COMPACT_ATOMS: atom_id res chain seq x y z
N MET A 1 4.77 7.77 9.62
CA MET A 1 6.22 7.49 9.53
C MET A 1 7.00 8.59 10.28
N PRO A 2 8.07 8.28 11.02
CA PRO A 2 8.89 9.29 11.70
C PRO A 2 9.65 10.17 10.71
N LYS A 3 9.85 11.44 11.04
CA LYS A 3 10.61 12.39 10.20
C LYS A 3 12.06 11.94 9.94
N LYS A 4 12.71 11.36 10.95
CA LYS A 4 14.07 10.81 10.83
C LYS A 4 14.17 9.76 9.72
N THR A 5 13.16 8.89 9.61
CA THR A 5 13.12 7.87 8.56
C THR A 5 12.98 8.49 7.18
N VAL A 6 12.19 9.55 7.06
CA VAL A 6 12.03 10.29 5.80
C VAL A 6 13.34 10.95 5.38
N SER A 7 14.07 11.57 6.32
CA SER A 7 15.40 12.12 6.05
C SER A 7 16.37 11.05 5.52
N LEU A 8 16.44 9.88 6.16
CA LEU A 8 17.30 8.78 5.72
C LEU A 8 16.98 8.30 4.28
N ILE A 9 15.71 8.31 3.88
CA ILE A 9 15.31 7.95 2.51
C ILE A 9 15.92 8.95 1.52
N ILE A 10 15.73 10.24 1.75
CA ILE A 10 16.29 11.31 0.91
C ILE A 10 17.82 11.26 0.89
N ASP A 11 18.45 11.10 2.05
CA ASP A 11 19.92 11.06 2.19
C ASP A 11 20.53 9.85 1.45
N SER A 12 19.76 8.77 1.30
CA SER A 12 20.14 7.59 0.50
C SER A 12 19.92 7.74 -1.00
N GLY A 13 19.48 8.91 -1.47
CA GLY A 13 19.17 9.19 -2.88
C GLY A 13 17.85 8.59 -3.37
N ASN A 14 16.96 8.19 -2.44
CA ASN A 14 15.65 7.62 -2.75
C ASN A 14 14.54 8.64 -2.50
N ASP A 15 13.38 8.36 -3.09
CA ASP A 15 12.17 9.17 -2.95
C ASP A 15 11.08 8.45 -2.16
N TYR A 16 10.08 9.20 -1.70
CA TYR A 16 8.98 8.63 -0.93
C TYR A 16 7.61 9.13 -1.39
N LEU A 17 6.62 8.26 -1.20
CA LEU A 17 5.20 8.55 -1.20
C LEU A 17 4.60 7.90 0.05
N ILE A 18 4.17 8.70 1.01
CA ILE A 18 3.79 8.20 2.34
C ILE A 18 2.36 8.63 2.66
N GLY A 19 1.52 7.64 2.98
CA GLY A 19 0.17 7.86 3.49
C GLY A 19 0.17 8.44 4.89
N LEU A 20 -0.61 9.50 5.09
CA LEU A 20 -0.84 10.14 6.37
C LEU A 20 -1.95 9.41 7.13
N LYS A 21 -1.73 9.26 8.43
CA LYS A 21 -2.73 8.74 9.37
C LYS A 21 -3.30 9.90 10.18
N GLU A 22 -4.53 9.76 10.65
CA GLU A 22 -5.24 10.79 11.44
C GLU A 22 -4.52 11.18 12.74
N ASN A 23 -3.58 10.35 13.21
CA ASN A 23 -2.72 10.68 14.35
C ASN A 23 -1.70 11.80 14.08
N GLN A 24 -1.72 12.43 12.90
CA GLN A 24 -0.94 13.63 12.56
C GLN A 24 -1.86 14.84 12.27
N PRO A 25 -2.51 15.40 13.32
CA PRO A 25 -3.63 16.33 13.16
C PRO A 25 -3.26 17.64 12.45
N THR A 26 -2.05 18.14 12.64
CA THR A 26 -1.59 19.38 12.00
C THR A 26 -1.44 19.22 10.49
N LEU A 27 -0.84 18.12 10.06
CA LEU A 27 -0.58 17.83 8.66
C LEU A 27 -1.89 17.54 7.91
N TYR A 28 -2.78 16.79 8.57
CA TYR A 28 -4.10 16.45 8.06
C TYR A 28 -4.99 17.70 7.89
N LYS A 29 -5.03 18.58 8.90
CA LYS A 29 -5.80 19.84 8.82
C LYS A 29 -5.27 20.76 7.73
N MET A 30 -3.95 20.91 7.60
CA MET A 30 -3.37 21.74 6.54
C MET A 30 -3.72 21.17 5.16
N ALA A 31 -3.50 19.87 4.92
CA ALA A 31 -3.85 19.27 3.63
C ALA A 31 -5.35 19.40 3.30
N GLN A 32 -6.22 19.37 4.32
CA GLN A 32 -7.65 19.63 4.15
C GLN A 32 -7.94 21.10 3.77
N THR A 33 -7.32 22.07 4.43
CA THR A 33 -7.50 23.51 4.14
C THR A 33 -7.00 23.86 2.73
N GLU A 34 -5.78 23.44 2.39
CA GLU A 34 -5.17 23.74 1.08
C GLU A 34 -6.00 23.14 -0.07
N SER A 35 -6.60 21.96 0.13
CA SER A 35 -7.48 21.32 -0.86
C SER A 35 -8.73 22.11 -1.25
N GLN A 36 -9.15 23.05 -0.41
CA GLN A 36 -10.33 23.89 -0.63
C GLN A 36 -9.98 25.26 -1.23
N GLN A 37 -8.73 25.69 -1.10
CA GLN A 37 -8.31 27.04 -1.43
C GLN A 37 -7.50 27.09 -2.73
N ASP A 38 -6.70 26.05 -2.99
CA ASP A 38 -5.79 26.01 -4.13
C ASP A 38 -6.33 25.21 -5.32
N THR A 39 -5.86 25.59 -6.51
CA THR A 39 -6.07 24.81 -7.72
C THR A 39 -5.04 23.67 -7.76
N PRO A 40 -5.46 22.41 -7.98
CA PRO A 40 -4.51 21.30 -8.06
C PRO A 40 -3.54 21.49 -9.23
N LEU A 41 -2.27 21.16 -8.99
CA LEU A 41 -1.23 21.10 -10.03
C LEU A 41 -1.55 20.03 -11.08
N SER A 42 -2.16 18.93 -10.64
CA SER A 42 -2.56 17.81 -11.48
C SER A 42 -3.74 17.09 -10.84
N SER A 43 -4.66 16.58 -11.65
CA SER A 43 -5.79 15.76 -11.20
C SER A 43 -6.02 14.57 -12.14
N ALA A 44 -6.45 13.45 -11.57
CA ALA A 44 -6.75 12.24 -12.33
C ALA A 44 -7.87 11.46 -11.66
N THR A 45 -8.75 10.89 -12.47
CA THR A 45 -9.88 10.07 -11.98
C THR A 45 -9.85 8.70 -12.63
N THR A 46 -10.10 7.67 -11.82
CA THR A 46 -10.27 6.28 -12.27
C THR A 46 -11.59 5.75 -11.77
N VAL A 47 -12.24 4.93 -12.58
CA VAL A 47 -13.48 4.24 -12.23
C VAL A 47 -13.25 2.76 -12.47
N GLU A 48 -13.43 1.96 -11.42
CA GLU A 48 -13.36 0.50 -11.49
C GLU A 48 -14.74 -0.08 -11.21
N ASN A 49 -15.14 -1.08 -12.01
CA ASN A 49 -16.32 -1.88 -11.74
C ASN A 49 -15.89 -3.35 -11.59
N VAL A 50 -15.97 -3.87 -10.36
CA VAL A 50 -15.51 -5.22 -10.03
C VAL A 50 -16.58 -5.95 -9.23
N HIS A 51 -17.11 -7.05 -9.77
CA HIS A 51 -18.06 -7.94 -9.10
C HIS A 51 -19.16 -7.17 -8.34
N SER A 52 -19.82 -6.24 -9.05
CA SER A 52 -20.86 -5.29 -8.58
C SER A 52 -20.44 -4.13 -7.69
N ARG A 53 -19.13 -3.91 -7.48
CA ARG A 53 -18.61 -2.72 -6.80
C ARG A 53 -18.14 -1.70 -7.82
N LEU A 54 -18.89 -0.61 -7.94
CA LEU A 54 -18.42 0.60 -8.60
C LEU A 54 -17.60 1.40 -7.60
N VAL A 55 -16.33 1.62 -7.90
CA VAL A 55 -15.42 2.43 -7.10
C VAL A 55 -14.79 3.48 -7.99
N GLN A 56 -15.07 4.74 -7.70
CA GLN A 56 -14.39 5.88 -8.28
C GLN A 56 -13.28 6.33 -7.34
N ARG A 57 -12.10 6.60 -7.89
CA ARG A 57 -10.99 7.25 -7.18
C ARG A 57 -10.60 8.51 -7.92
N GLU A 58 -10.58 9.62 -7.21
CA GLU A 58 -10.07 10.90 -7.68
C GLU A 58 -8.77 11.21 -6.94
N CYS A 59 -7.72 11.55 -7.68
CA CYS A 59 -6.44 11.98 -7.15
C CYS A 59 -6.22 13.45 -7.51
N LYS A 60 -5.82 14.25 -6.52
CA LYS A 60 -5.45 15.66 -6.70
C LYS A 60 -4.08 15.90 -6.08
N VAL A 61 -3.21 16.59 -6.81
CA VAL A 61 -1.83 16.88 -6.42
C VAL A 61 -1.67 18.38 -6.27
N PHE A 62 -0.98 18.79 -5.22
CA PHE A 62 -0.78 20.18 -4.89
C PHE A 62 0.66 20.42 -4.44
N ALA A 63 1.13 21.67 -4.57
CA ALA A 63 2.43 22.06 -4.05
C ALA A 63 2.41 21.99 -2.51
N ALA A 64 3.46 21.44 -1.90
CA ALA A 64 3.58 21.49 -0.45
C ALA A 64 3.81 22.94 0.00
N PRO A 65 3.11 23.45 1.03
CA PRO A 65 3.35 24.78 1.53
C PRO A 65 4.72 24.86 2.23
N GLU A 66 5.39 26.01 2.10
CA GLU A 66 6.77 26.23 2.61
C GLU A 66 6.98 25.82 4.09
N PRO A 67 6.03 26.08 5.03
CA PRO A 67 6.18 25.65 6.42
C PRO A 67 6.25 24.13 6.61
N LEU A 68 5.62 23.35 5.71
CA LEU A 68 5.69 21.89 5.74
C LEU A 68 6.96 21.37 5.08
N GLN A 69 7.42 22.00 4.00
CA GLN A 69 8.70 21.66 3.36
C GLN A 69 9.86 21.77 4.36
N LYS A 70 9.87 22.82 5.21
CA LYS A 70 10.87 22.98 6.28
C LYS A 70 10.83 21.87 7.34
N LYS A 71 9.69 21.19 7.50
CA LYS A 71 9.49 20.16 8.54
C LYS A 71 9.74 18.74 8.06
N TRP A 72 9.74 18.50 6.75
CA TRP A 72 9.84 17.19 6.12
C TRP A 72 10.88 17.25 5.01
N SER A 73 11.99 16.54 5.21
CA SER A 73 13.11 16.53 4.26
C SER A 73 12.63 16.12 2.87
N GLY A 74 12.97 16.93 1.85
CA GLY A 74 12.65 16.64 0.46
C GLY A 74 11.19 16.76 0.07
N LEU A 75 10.27 17.18 0.96
CA LEU A 75 8.85 17.31 0.65
C LEU A 75 8.60 18.33 -0.45
N LYS A 76 7.91 17.92 -1.53
CA LYS A 76 7.57 18.80 -2.66
C LYS A 76 6.07 18.93 -2.89
N THR A 77 5.32 17.84 -2.76
CA THR A 77 3.88 17.82 -3.04
C THR A 77 3.08 17.13 -1.93
N PHE A 78 1.83 17.53 -1.79
CA PHE A 78 0.83 16.77 -1.07
C PHE A 78 -0.21 16.23 -2.05
N VAL A 79 -0.73 15.04 -1.74
CA VAL A 79 -1.63 14.30 -2.62
C VAL A 79 -2.88 13.92 -1.83
N ILE A 80 -4.02 14.08 -2.46
CA ILE A 80 -5.32 13.72 -1.89
C ILE A 80 -5.93 12.67 -2.81
N VAL A 81 -6.30 11.55 -2.22
CA VAL A 81 -7.06 10.51 -2.91
C VAL A 81 -8.42 10.38 -2.24
N GLU A 82 -9.46 10.67 -3.01
CA GLU A 82 -10.84 10.45 -2.62
C GLU A 82 -11.34 9.18 -3.27
N ARG A 83 -11.91 8.28 -2.48
CA ARG A 83 -12.49 7.02 -2.93
C ARG A 83 -13.96 7.00 -2.55
N GLN A 84 -14.82 6.89 -3.54
CA GLN A 84 -16.26 6.78 -3.34
C GLN A 84 -16.84 5.65 -4.16
N GLY A 85 -17.97 5.12 -3.70
CA GLY A 85 -18.63 4.03 -4.40
C GLY A 85 -19.66 3.35 -3.55
N GLU A 86 -20.01 2.13 -3.94
CA GLU A 86 -20.96 1.30 -3.21
C GLU A 86 -20.29 -0.01 -2.76
N ARG A 87 -20.52 -0.37 -1.51
CA ARG A 87 -20.07 -1.65 -0.94
C ARG A 87 -21.25 -2.31 -0.25
N ASN A 88 -21.65 -3.47 -0.77
CA ASN A 88 -22.75 -4.27 -0.21
C ASN A 88 -24.08 -3.49 -0.09
N GLY A 89 -24.47 -2.71 -1.09
CA GLY A 89 -25.71 -1.92 -1.03
C GLY A 89 -25.59 -0.57 -0.31
N GLN A 90 -24.43 -0.26 0.27
CA GLN A 90 -24.22 0.95 1.07
C GLN A 90 -23.21 1.87 0.40
N PRO A 91 -23.51 3.17 0.23
CA PRO A 91 -22.55 4.12 -0.28
C PRO A 91 -21.43 4.31 0.74
N PHE A 92 -20.21 4.50 0.24
CA PHE A 92 -19.07 4.88 1.06
C PHE A 92 -18.31 6.01 0.40
N SER A 93 -17.66 6.84 1.22
CA SER A 93 -16.72 7.86 0.79
C SER A 93 -15.59 7.92 1.81
N GLU A 94 -14.37 7.86 1.31
CA GLU A 94 -13.14 7.89 2.10
C GLU A 94 -12.17 8.87 1.46
N ARG A 95 -11.47 9.64 2.29
CA ARG A 95 -10.42 10.54 1.84
C ARG A 95 -9.12 10.14 2.53
N GLN A 96 -8.05 10.01 1.74
CA GLN A 96 -6.70 9.76 2.23
C GLN A 96 -5.75 10.85 1.73
N PHE A 97 -4.79 11.15 2.57
CA PHE A 97 -3.77 12.17 2.30
C PHE A 97 -2.40 11.52 2.24
N TYR A 98 -1.56 12.02 1.37
CA TYR A 98 -0.18 11.56 1.21
C TYR A 98 0.76 12.75 1.06
N ILE A 99 2.02 12.51 1.39
CA ILE A 99 3.13 13.44 1.12
C ILE A 99 4.13 12.78 0.17
N CYS A 100 4.69 13.55 -0.74
CA CYS A 100 5.63 13.06 -1.74
C CYS A 100 6.84 13.99 -1.90
N SER A 101 8.02 13.40 -2.08
CA SER A 101 9.28 14.13 -2.32
C SER A 101 9.50 14.57 -3.76
N GLN A 102 8.56 14.26 -4.65
CA GLN A 102 8.64 14.53 -6.09
C GLN A 102 7.44 15.34 -6.59
N TYR A 103 7.65 15.97 -7.75
CA TYR A 103 6.57 16.48 -8.58
C TYR A 103 6.19 15.37 -9.57
N LEU A 104 5.08 14.69 -9.29
CA LEU A 104 4.55 13.62 -10.11
C LEU A 104 3.12 13.96 -10.51
N GLU A 105 2.71 13.47 -11.68
CA GLU A 105 1.35 13.60 -12.16
C GLU A 105 0.38 12.77 -11.31
N ALA A 106 -0.86 13.26 -11.16
CA ALA A 106 -1.90 12.61 -10.37
C ALA A 106 -2.17 11.17 -10.84
N GLN A 107 -2.08 10.91 -12.14
CA GLN A 107 -2.29 9.58 -12.71
C GLN A 107 -1.21 8.58 -12.25
N GLN A 108 0.05 8.99 -12.24
CA GLN A 108 1.17 8.15 -11.79
C GLN A 108 1.05 7.86 -10.30
N LEU A 109 0.82 8.89 -9.48
CA LEU A 109 0.65 8.75 -8.04
C LEU A 109 -0.53 7.86 -7.68
N LEU A 110 -1.65 8.00 -8.40
CA LEU A 110 -2.83 7.16 -8.20
C LEU A 110 -2.52 5.69 -8.53
N ALA A 111 -1.76 5.41 -9.59
CA ALA A 111 -1.32 4.07 -9.93
C ALA A 111 -0.36 3.48 -8.87
N ASP A 112 0.60 4.26 -8.38
CA ASP A 112 1.54 3.85 -7.34
C ASP A 112 0.84 3.53 -6.02
N ILE A 113 -0.11 4.39 -5.61
CA ILE A 113 -0.96 4.18 -4.43
C ILE A 113 -1.77 2.89 -4.59
N GLN A 114 -2.44 2.70 -5.72
CA GLN A 114 -3.21 1.47 -5.99
C GLN A 114 -2.32 0.22 -6.01
N GLY A 115 -1.14 0.32 -6.62
CA GLY A 115 -0.14 -0.76 -6.65
C GLY A 115 0.31 -1.16 -5.26
N HIS A 116 0.55 -0.18 -4.38
CA HIS A 116 0.89 -0.41 -2.98
C HIS A 116 -0.22 -1.18 -2.24
N TRP A 117 -1.49 -0.81 -2.41
CA TRP A 117 -2.63 -1.58 -1.88
C TRP A 117 -2.68 -3.01 -2.43
N GLY A 118 -2.23 -3.22 -3.67
CA GLY A 118 -2.09 -4.53 -4.27
C GLY A 118 -1.09 -5.43 -3.53
N ILE A 119 0.00 -4.88 -2.99
CA ILE A 119 0.98 -5.62 -2.20
C ILE A 119 0.34 -6.09 -0.90
N GLU A 120 -0.33 -5.20 -0.18
CA GLU A 120 -1.06 -5.51 1.06
C GLU A 120 -2.07 -6.64 0.85
N ASN A 121 -2.91 -6.51 -0.17
CA ASN A 121 -3.95 -7.49 -0.44
C ASN A 121 -3.40 -8.84 -0.93
N ARG A 122 -2.32 -8.85 -1.72
CA ARG A 122 -1.80 -10.10 -2.31
C ARG A 122 -0.86 -10.84 -1.36
N LEU A 123 -0.11 -10.13 -0.53
CA LEU A 123 0.89 -10.71 0.37
C LEU A 123 0.40 -10.79 1.81
N HIS A 124 0.06 -9.65 2.42
CA HIS A 124 -0.26 -9.59 3.85
C HIS A 124 -1.55 -10.35 4.16
N TRP A 125 -2.62 -10.12 3.40
CA TRP A 125 -3.87 -10.88 3.61
C TRP A 125 -3.68 -12.41 3.49
N VAL A 126 -2.83 -12.86 2.56
CA VAL A 126 -2.51 -14.29 2.41
C VAL A 126 -1.79 -14.80 3.66
N ARG A 127 -0.81 -14.06 4.17
CA ARG A 127 -0.06 -14.42 5.38
C ARG A 127 -0.97 -14.50 6.61
N ASP A 128 -1.85 -13.53 6.76
CA ASP A 128 -2.69 -13.41 7.95
C ASP A 128 -3.86 -14.40 7.92
N VAL A 129 -4.50 -14.58 6.76
CA VAL A 129 -5.72 -15.40 6.65
C VAL A 129 -5.42 -16.84 6.24
N THR A 130 -4.52 -17.04 5.27
CA THR A 130 -4.21 -18.40 4.77
C THR A 130 -3.21 -19.10 5.69
N PHE A 131 -2.14 -18.41 6.09
CA PHE A 131 -1.09 -18.99 6.93
C PHE A 131 -1.28 -18.76 8.43
N LYS A 132 -2.24 -17.91 8.81
CA LYS A 132 -2.50 -17.54 10.21
C LYS A 132 -1.20 -17.17 10.90
N GLU A 133 -0.41 -16.31 10.26
CA GLU A 133 0.93 -16.00 10.76
C GLU A 133 0.90 -15.41 12.18
N ASP A 134 -0.15 -14.64 12.47
CA ASP A 134 -0.42 -14.04 13.78
C ASP A 134 -1.04 -15.00 14.81
N PHE A 135 -1.52 -16.18 14.40
CA PHE A 135 -2.26 -17.06 15.31
C PHE A 135 -1.99 -18.58 15.16
N PRO A 136 -1.62 -19.28 16.25
CA PRO A 136 -1.18 -18.74 17.54
C PRO A 136 0.13 -17.98 17.38
N SER A 137 0.39 -17.03 18.28
CA SER A 137 1.61 -16.24 18.29
C SER A 137 2.82 -17.19 18.37
N ARG A 138 3.54 -17.35 17.26
CA ARG A 138 4.73 -18.21 17.20
C ARG A 138 5.85 -17.48 17.94
N ARG A 139 6.07 -17.82 19.22
CA ARG A 139 7.02 -17.12 20.10
C ARG A 139 8.29 -17.94 20.29
N GLY A 140 9.43 -17.25 20.40
CA GLY A 140 10.73 -17.84 20.76
C GLY A 140 11.75 -17.85 19.61
N GLY A 141 12.97 -17.42 19.93
CA GLY A 141 14.13 -17.44 19.02
C GLY A 141 13.83 -16.82 17.64
N ASN A 142 14.32 -17.49 16.59
CA ASN A 142 14.13 -17.08 15.20
C ASN A 142 12.84 -17.64 14.57
N ALA A 143 11.92 -18.23 15.36
CA ALA A 143 10.72 -18.85 14.80
C ALA A 143 9.85 -17.89 13.98
N PRO A 144 9.54 -16.64 14.41
CA PRO A 144 8.79 -15.71 13.57
C PRO A 144 9.47 -15.41 12.23
N VAL A 145 10.79 -15.23 12.26
CA VAL A 145 11.60 -14.91 11.07
C VAL A 145 11.63 -16.09 10.11
N ASN A 146 11.90 -17.30 10.61
CA ASN A 146 11.94 -18.51 9.80
C ASN A 146 10.59 -18.80 9.14
N TRP A 147 9.49 -18.63 9.87
CA TRP A 147 8.15 -18.80 9.32
C TRP A 147 7.81 -17.76 8.25
N SER A 148 8.15 -16.49 8.48
CA SER A 148 8.00 -15.42 7.48
C SER A 148 8.74 -15.75 6.18
N ILE A 149 9.99 -16.24 6.29
CA ILE A 149 10.79 -16.66 5.12
C ILE A 149 10.13 -17.83 4.39
N LEU A 150 9.70 -18.88 5.10
CA LEU A 150 9.07 -20.06 4.51
C LEU A 150 7.73 -19.74 3.83
N HIS A 151 6.89 -18.90 4.45
CA HIS A 151 5.64 -18.47 3.84
C HIS A 151 5.88 -17.62 2.59
N ASN A 152 6.82 -16.68 2.64
CA ASN A 152 7.18 -15.87 1.46
C ASN A 152 7.71 -16.74 0.32
N PHE A 153 8.54 -17.72 0.64
CA PHE A 153 9.05 -18.69 -0.32
C PHE A 153 7.91 -19.50 -0.96
N PHE A 154 7.01 -20.05 -0.15
CA PHE A 154 5.86 -20.81 -0.64
C PHE A 154 4.95 -19.95 -1.54
N ILE A 155 4.64 -18.72 -1.13
CA ILE A 155 3.81 -17.79 -1.92
C ILE A 155 4.47 -17.52 -3.28
N THR A 156 5.78 -17.36 -3.29
CA THR A 156 6.57 -17.13 -4.52
C THR A 156 6.45 -18.32 -5.47
N ILE A 157 6.68 -19.55 -4.99
CA ILE A 157 6.50 -20.78 -5.78
C ILE A 157 5.06 -20.89 -6.30
N ALA A 158 4.07 -20.71 -5.43
CA ALA A 158 2.67 -20.85 -5.79
C ALA A 158 2.29 -19.90 -6.95
N ARG A 159 2.79 -18.66 -6.92
CA ARG A 159 2.59 -17.67 -7.99
C ARG A 159 3.37 -18.02 -9.26
N GLN A 160 4.60 -18.52 -9.13
CA GLN A 160 5.41 -18.95 -10.27
C GLN A 160 4.75 -20.11 -11.03
N LEU A 161 4.15 -21.05 -10.29
CA LEU A 161 3.35 -22.17 -10.83
C LEU A 161 1.96 -21.76 -11.32
N ARG A 162 1.66 -20.46 -11.34
CA ARG A 162 0.39 -19.89 -11.83
C ARG A 162 -0.85 -20.46 -11.14
N PHE A 163 -0.72 -20.91 -9.89
CA PHE A 163 -1.89 -21.30 -9.10
C PHE A 163 -2.81 -20.08 -8.93
N ARG A 164 -4.12 -20.30 -9.13
CA ARG A 164 -5.11 -19.22 -9.04
C ARG A 164 -5.23 -18.66 -7.62
N THR A 165 -5.10 -19.53 -6.61
CA THR A 165 -5.16 -19.12 -5.20
C THR A 165 -4.11 -19.86 -4.37
N ILE A 166 -3.64 -19.22 -3.30
CA ILE A 166 -2.68 -19.82 -2.37
C ILE A 166 -3.25 -21.04 -1.63
N PRO A 167 -4.52 -21.07 -1.19
CA PRO A 167 -5.15 -22.29 -0.67
C PRO A 167 -5.16 -23.46 -1.66
N GLN A 168 -5.33 -23.19 -2.97
CA GLN A 168 -5.24 -24.24 -3.99
C GLN A 168 -3.84 -24.81 -4.07
N ALA A 169 -2.82 -23.95 -4.11
CA ALA A 169 -1.42 -24.37 -4.11
C ALA A 169 -1.10 -25.19 -2.84
N GLN A 170 -1.60 -24.77 -1.67
CA GLN A 170 -1.39 -25.48 -0.41
C GLN A 170 -1.96 -26.90 -0.47
N ARG A 171 -3.18 -27.08 -0.98
CA ARG A 171 -3.76 -28.43 -1.16
C ARG A 171 -2.98 -29.27 -2.18
N ALA A 172 -2.54 -28.67 -3.27
CA ALA A 172 -1.83 -29.37 -4.33
C ALA A 172 -0.40 -29.79 -3.94
N LEU A 173 0.28 -28.98 -3.12
CA LEU A 173 1.67 -29.19 -2.72
C LEU A 173 1.82 -29.79 -1.32
N SER A 174 0.74 -29.82 -0.52
CA SER A 174 0.75 -30.46 0.80
C SER A 174 1.13 -31.93 0.66
N ASN A 175 2.08 -32.37 1.47
CA ASN A 175 2.64 -33.73 1.48
C ASN A 175 3.32 -34.15 0.16
N GLN A 176 3.59 -33.22 -0.75
CA GLN A 176 4.31 -33.46 -2.02
C GLN A 176 5.69 -32.80 -1.98
N LEU A 177 6.47 -33.10 -0.94
CA LEU A 177 7.81 -32.52 -0.72
C LEU A 177 8.72 -32.67 -1.94
N HIS A 178 8.67 -33.82 -2.63
CA HIS A 178 9.47 -34.04 -3.85
C HIS A 178 9.18 -33.01 -4.95
N LYS A 179 7.93 -32.57 -5.12
CA LYS A 179 7.58 -31.53 -6.10
C LYS A 179 8.05 -30.16 -5.65
N VAL A 180 8.03 -29.88 -4.34
CA VAL A 180 8.55 -28.62 -3.80
C VAL A 180 10.07 -28.57 -3.95
N PHE A 181 10.76 -29.69 -3.69
CA PHE A 181 12.22 -29.77 -3.76
C PHE A 181 12.76 -29.84 -5.19
N SER A 182 11.98 -30.35 -6.16
CA SER A 182 12.37 -30.33 -7.59
C SER A 182 12.48 -28.91 -8.17
N PHE A 183 12.10 -27.87 -7.43
CA PHE A 183 12.29 -26.47 -7.85
C PHE A 183 13.63 -25.87 -7.42
N PHE A 184 14.43 -26.58 -6.61
CA PHE A 184 15.75 -26.14 -6.18
C PHE A 184 16.91 -26.73 -7.00
N VAL A 185 16.59 -27.58 -7.98
CA VAL A 185 17.53 -28.26 -8.88
C VAL A 185 17.24 -27.80 -10.30
#